data_AF-A0A0F0HP11-F1
#
_entry.id   AF-A0A0F0HP11-F1
#
_cell.length_a   1.000
_cell.length_b   1.000
_cell.length_c   1.000
_cell.angle_alpha   90.00
_cell.angle_beta   90.00
_cell.angle_gamma   90.00
#
_symmetry.space_group_name_H-M   'P 1'
#
loop_
_entity.id
_entity.type
_entity.pdbx_description
1 polymer ?
#
loop_
_entity_poly.entity_id
_entity_poly.type
_entity_poly.pdbx_seq_one_letter_code
_entity_poly.pdbx_strand_id
1 'polypeptide(L)'
;MNDQLFGELLAVAASVLPGEDMDGATLARGGSHEVVLLPGRAAVRVARSPTAAAALPRRTELLRRLAGLGLPFTVPVPLSDVTEVAGRTAVALSCAAWLERTAGWEPPAA
;
A
#
# COMPACT_ATOMS: atom_id res chain seq x y z
N MET A 1 -1.02 -22.00 4.55
CA MET A 1 0.12 -21.31 3.89
C MET A 1 -0.13 -19.82 3.65
N ASN A 2 -1.40 -19.36 3.54
CA ASN A 2 -1.72 -17.94 3.36
C ASN A 2 -1.58 -17.10 4.65
N ASP A 3 -1.82 -17.70 5.82
CA ASP A 3 -1.84 -16.99 7.10
C ASP A 3 -0.45 -16.53 7.57
N GLN A 4 0.59 -17.31 7.28
CA GLN A 4 1.97 -16.93 7.64
C GLN A 4 2.44 -15.74 6.81
N LEU A 5 2.18 -15.74 5.50
CA LEU A 5 2.48 -14.59 4.64
C LEU A 5 1.70 -13.36 5.08
N PHE A 6 0.42 -13.53 5.43
CA PHE A 6 -0.40 -12.43 5.94
C PHE A 6 0.18 -11.83 7.23
N GLY A 7 0.57 -12.68 8.21
CA GLY A 7 1.20 -12.24 9.45
C GLY A 7 2.53 -11.50 9.21
N GLU A 8 3.36 -11.99 8.29
CA GLU A 8 4.61 -11.32 7.91
C GLU A 8 4.36 -9.94 7.27
N LEU A 9 3.36 -9.84 6.40
CA LEU A 9 3.01 -8.57 5.75
C LEU A 9 2.38 -7.59 6.74
N LEU A 10 1.61 -8.08 7.73
CA LEU A 10 1.07 -7.26 8.81
C LEU A 10 2.19 -6.69 9.70
N ALA A 11 3.21 -7.48 10.00
CA ALA A 11 4.38 -7.01 10.75
C ALA A 11 5.18 -5.94 9.97
N VAL A 12 5.31 -6.09 8.65
CA VAL A 12 5.88 -5.04 7.79
C VAL A 12 5.01 -3.79 7.82
N ALA A 13 3.69 -3.92 7.71
CA ALA A 13 2.76 -2.78 7.76
C ALA A 13 2.84 -2.01 9.08
N ALA A 14 2.83 -2.70 10.22
CA ALA A 14 2.98 -2.09 11.54
C ALA A 14 4.33 -1.36 11.70
N SER A 15 5.39 -1.85 11.03
CA SER A 15 6.71 -1.21 11.07
C SER A 15 6.78 0.05 10.21
N VAL A 16 6.12 0.05 9.04
CA VAL A 16 6.08 1.17 8.10
C VAL A 16 5.11 2.26 8.55
N LEU A 17 4.10 1.90 9.34
CA LEU A 17 3.05 2.79 9.82
C LEU A 17 2.86 2.60 11.34
N PRO A 18 3.82 3.07 12.16
CA PRO A 18 3.81 2.83 13.60
C PRO A 18 2.66 3.56 14.30
N GLY A 19 2.05 2.90 15.28
CA GLY A 19 0.97 3.46 16.10
C GLY A 19 -0.43 3.34 15.48
N GLU A 20 -0.54 2.82 14.25
CA GLU A 20 -1.83 2.50 13.65
C GLU A 20 -2.36 1.14 14.15
N ASP A 21 -3.68 1.08 14.27
CA ASP A 21 -4.39 -0.16 14.60
C ASP A 21 -4.45 -1.06 13.36
N MET A 22 -4.02 -2.31 13.51
CA MET A 22 -3.98 -3.31 12.45
C MET A 22 -5.25 -4.17 12.42
N ASP A 23 -6.17 -4.00 13.39
CA ASP A 23 -7.42 -4.74 13.44
C ASP A 23 -8.28 -4.49 12.20
N GLY A 24 -8.80 -5.57 11.63
CA GLY A 24 -9.58 -5.51 10.39
C GLY A 24 -8.76 -5.25 9.14
N ALA A 25 -7.43 -5.27 9.21
CA ALA A 25 -6.58 -5.22 8.02
C ALA A 25 -6.88 -6.40 7.08
N THR A 26 -6.86 -6.13 5.79
CA THR A 26 -7.08 -7.15 4.76
C THR A 26 -5.94 -7.17 3.76
N LEU A 27 -5.75 -8.31 3.09
CA LEU A 27 -4.73 -8.45 2.06
C LEU A 27 -5.36 -8.36 0.67
N ALA A 28 -4.84 -7.45 -0.15
CA ALA A 28 -5.11 -7.39 -1.58
C ALA A 28 -3.82 -7.65 -2.36
N ARG A 29 -3.95 -8.34 -3.49
CA ARG A 29 -2.80 -8.69 -4.33
C ARG A 29 -2.85 -7.96 -5.65
N GLY A 30 -1.79 -7.20 -5.94
CA GLY A 30 -1.55 -6.62 -7.25
C GLY A 30 -0.50 -7.40 -8.03
N GLY A 31 -0.31 -7.04 -9.31
CA GLY A 31 0.73 -7.63 -10.15
C GLY A 31 2.16 -7.42 -9.61
N SER A 32 2.43 -6.27 -9.00
CA SER A 32 3.77 -5.90 -8.50
C SER A 32 3.90 -5.79 -6.99
N HIS A 33 2.78 -5.77 -6.25
CA HIS A 33 2.78 -5.54 -4.80
C HIS A 33 1.78 -6.45 -4.11
N GLU A 34 2.13 -6.91 -2.91
CA GLU A 34 1.14 -7.30 -1.91
C GLU A 34 0.71 -6.02 -1.19
N VAL A 35 -0.58 -5.86 -0.90
CA VAL A 35 -1.13 -4.64 -0.33
C VAL A 35 -1.90 -4.96 0.94
N VAL A 36 -1.41 -4.46 2.06
CA VAL A 36 -2.17 -4.49 3.32
C VAL A 36 -3.06 -3.26 3.34
N LEU A 37 -4.37 -3.48 3.38
CA LEU A 37 -5.39 -2.45 3.40
C LEU A 37 -5.88 -2.25 4.84
N LEU A 38 -5.75 -1.03 5.34
CA LEU A 38 -6.31 -0.58 6.61
C LEU A 38 -7.56 0.27 6.29
N PRO A 39 -8.77 -0.25 6.54
CA PRO A 39 -10.00 0.47 6.23
C PRO A 39 -10.03 1.87 6.86
N GLY A 40 -10.41 2.89 6.09
CA GLY A 40 -10.44 4.27 6.59
C GLY A 40 -9.10 5.00 6.65
N ARG A 41 -7.96 4.28 6.60
CA ARG A 41 -6.67 4.84 7.02
C ARG A 41 -5.61 4.81 5.94
N ALA A 42 -5.12 3.62 5.58
CA ALA A 42 -3.93 3.49 4.76
C ALA A 42 -3.95 2.24 3.87
N ALA A 43 -3.11 2.26 2.84
CA ALA A 43 -2.73 1.11 2.06
C ALA A 43 -1.21 0.98 2.12
N VAL A 44 -0.71 -0.12 2.69
CA VAL A 44 0.72 -0.43 2.72
C VAL A 44 1.05 -1.30 1.52
N ARG A 45 1.86 -0.77 0.60
CA ARG A 45 2.34 -1.53 -0.57
C ARG A 45 3.66 -2.17 -0.24
N VAL A 46 3.75 -3.49 -0.43
CA VAL A 46 4.95 -4.29 -0.23
C VAL A 46 5.38 -4.87 -1.57
N ALA A 47 6.60 -4.56 -2.01
CA ALA A 47 7.12 -5.00 -3.29
C ALA A 47 7.27 -6.53 -3.35
N ARG A 48 6.84 -7.14 -4.47
CA ARG A 48 6.90 -8.60 -4.68
C ARG A 48 8.12 -9.08 -5.46
N SER A 49 8.85 -8.15 -6.06
CA SER A 49 10.01 -8.45 -6.88
C SER A 49 11.08 -7.37 -6.76
N PRO A 50 12.35 -7.69 -7.07
CA PRO A 50 13.43 -6.69 -7.08
C PRO A 50 13.12 -5.50 -7.98
N THR A 51 12.50 -5.74 -9.14
CA THR A 51 12.10 -4.68 -10.07
C THR A 51 11.02 -3.78 -9.45
N ALA A 52 10.05 -4.35 -8.74
CA ALA A 52 9.01 -3.57 -8.06
C ALA A 52 9.61 -2.73 -6.92
N ALA A 53 10.54 -3.31 -6.15
CA ALA A 53 11.27 -2.65 -5.08
C ALA A 53 12.10 -1.47 -5.61
N ALA A 54 12.89 -1.69 -6.67
CA ALA A 54 13.72 -0.65 -7.28
C ALA A 54 12.89 0.51 -7.87
N ALA A 55 11.68 0.23 -8.36
CA ALA A 55 10.79 1.25 -8.89
C ALA A 55 10.01 2.01 -7.81
N LEU A 56 9.93 1.48 -6.58
CA LEU A 56 9.07 2.02 -5.52
C LEU A 56 9.47 3.46 -5.12
N PRO A 57 10.75 3.81 -4.89
CA PRO A 57 11.15 5.17 -4.56
C PRO A 57 10.70 6.21 -5.59
N ARG A 58 10.92 5.92 -6.88
CA ARG A 58 10.51 6.82 -7.98
C ARG A 58 9.00 7.00 -8.03
N ARG A 59 8.23 5.92 -7.82
CA ARG A 59 6.75 5.98 -7.80
C ARG A 59 6.23 6.76 -6.61
N THR A 60 6.82 6.57 -5.43
CA THR A 60 6.48 7.32 -4.23
C THR A 60 6.72 8.81 -4.43
N GLU A 61 7.88 9.18 -4.99
CA GLU A 61 8.20 10.58 -5.26
C GLU A 61 7.25 11.22 -6.29
N LEU A 62 6.87 10.47 -7.34
CA LEU A 62 5.85 10.93 -8.28
C LEU A 62 4.52 11.22 -7.57
N LEU A 63 4.07 10.33 -6.68
CA LEU A 63 2.84 10.52 -5.93
C LEU A 63 2.91 11.76 -5.02
N ARG A 64 4.04 12.01 -4.33
CA ARG A 64 4.22 13.24 -3.53
C ARG A 64 4.05 14.49 -4.39
N ARG A 65 4.66 14.51 -5.57
CA ARG A 65 4.55 15.65 -6.49
C ARG A 65 3.13 15.84 -6.99
N LEU A 66 2.48 14.76 -7.44
CA LEU A 66 1.10 14.81 -7.94
C LEU A 66 0.12 15.32 -6.87
N ALA A 67 0.31 14.92 -5.60
CA ALA A 67 -0.51 15.38 -4.48
C ALA A 67 -0.43 16.90 -4.29
N GLY A 68 0.69 17.54 -4.65
CA GLY A 68 0.87 18.98 -4.57
C GLY A 68 0.32 19.78 -5.75
N LEU A 69 -0.19 19.14 -6.82
CA LEU A 69 -0.60 19.82 -8.05
C LEU A 69 -2.07 20.26 -8.08
N GLY A 70 -2.85 20.00 -7.02
CA GLY A 70 -4.26 20.40 -6.97
C GLY A 70 -5.11 19.79 -8.10
N LEU A 71 -4.84 18.53 -8.44
CA LEU A 71 -5.52 17.82 -9.52
C LEU A 71 -7.03 17.69 -9.23
N PRO A 72 -7.90 17.64 -10.26
CA PRO A 72 -9.35 17.51 -10.09
C PRO A 72 -9.79 16.09 -9.65
N PHE A 73 -8.86 15.24 -9.23
CA PHE A 73 -9.11 13.90 -8.74
C PHE A 73 -8.13 13.56 -7.61
N THR A 74 -8.58 12.68 -6.71
CA THR A 74 -7.77 12.24 -5.57
C THR A 74 -6.64 11.33 -6.03
N VAL A 75 -5.42 11.65 -5.59
CA VAL A 75 -4.24 10.80 -5.76
C VAL A 75 -3.81 10.22 -4.40
N PRO A 76 -3.31 8.98 -4.34
CA PRO A 76 -2.72 8.44 -3.13
C PRO A 76 -1.53 9.31 -2.66
N VAL A 77 -1.50 9.64 -1.37
CA VAL A 77 -0.45 10.45 -0.76
C VAL A 77 0.45 9.53 0.08
N PRO A 78 1.77 9.54 -0.10
CA PRO A 78 2.66 8.80 0.79
C PRO A 78 2.56 9.28 2.24
N LEU A 79 2.27 8.35 3.15
CA LEU A 79 2.23 8.56 4.59
C LEU A 79 3.55 8.21 5.28
N SER A 80 4.40 7.45 4.59
CA SER A 80 5.75 7.08 5.03
C SER A 80 6.75 7.30 3.91
N ASP A 81 8.03 7.25 4.27
CA ASP A 81 9.09 6.99 3.30
C ASP A 81 9.06 5.53 2.83
N VAL A 82 9.79 5.28 1.74
CA VAL A 82 10.06 3.91 1.30
C VAL A 82 11.09 3.31 2.24
N THR A 83 10.77 2.19 2.86
CA THR A 83 11.63 1.54 3.85
C THR A 83 11.76 0.06 3.55
N GLU A 84 12.92 -0.50 3.86
CA GLU A 84 13.14 -1.94 3.84
C GLU A 84 12.95 -2.51 5.24
N VAL A 85 12.01 -3.45 5.38
CA VAL A 85 11.68 -4.12 6.64
C VAL A 85 11.67 -5.62 6.38
N ALA A 86 12.45 -6.38 7.15
CA ALA A 86 12.55 -7.84 7.01
C ALA A 86 12.81 -8.31 5.56
N GLY A 87 13.70 -7.61 4.84
CA GLY A 87 14.04 -7.90 3.45
C GLY A 87 12.95 -7.54 2.43
N ARG A 88 11.94 -6.77 2.82
CA ARG A 88 10.84 -6.32 1.95
C ARG A 88 10.81 -4.81 1.87
N THR A 89 10.76 -4.28 0.65
CA THR A 89 10.62 -2.83 0.41
C THR A 89 9.14 -2.45 0.44
N ALA A 90 8.78 -1.48 1.27
CA ALA A 90 7.39 -1.10 1.50
C ALA A 90 7.21 0.42 1.69
N VAL A 91 5.96 0.87 1.50
CA VAL A 91 5.54 2.27 1.73
C VAL A 91 4.06 2.31 2.11
N ALA A 92 3.70 3.17 3.07
CA ALA A 92 2.32 3.48 3.42
C ALA A 92 1.79 4.63 2.57
N LEU A 93 0.58 4.48 2.04
CA LEU A 93 -0.12 5.48 1.24
C LEU A 93 -1.51 5.77 1.83
N SER A 94 -2.02 6.99 1.64
CA SER A 94 -3.36 7.38 2.05
C SER A 94 -4.43 6.60 1.27
N CYS A 95 -5.51 6.24 1.97
CA CYS A 95 -6.58 5.38 1.45
C CYS A 95 -7.77 6.18 0.87
N ALA A 96 -7.64 7.49 0.65
CA ALA A 96 -8.76 8.41 0.42
C ALA A 96 -9.63 8.12 -0.83
N ALA A 97 -9.18 7.28 -1.77
CA ALA A 97 -9.95 6.88 -2.95
C ALA A 97 -10.26 5.37 -3.01
N TRP A 98 -9.72 4.56 -2.10
CA TRP A 98 -9.88 3.10 -2.15
C TRP A 98 -11.17 2.61 -1.50
N LEU A 99 -11.71 3.35 -0.53
CA LEU A 99 -12.86 2.92 0.28
C LEU A 99 -14.21 3.06 -0.43
N GLU A 100 -14.39 4.07 -1.28
CA GLU A 100 -15.68 4.28 -1.94
C GLU A 100 -15.88 3.35 -3.15
N ARG A 101 -14.79 2.88 -3.76
CA ARG A 101 -14.84 2.15 -5.03
C ARG A 101 -14.90 0.62 -4.89
N THR A 102 -14.55 0.05 -3.73
CA THR A 102 -14.71 -1.40 -3.50
C THR A 102 -16.14 -1.81 -3.17
N ALA A 103 -17.07 -0.86 -2.99
CA ALA A 103 -18.49 -1.17 -2.92
C ALA A 103 -19.10 -1.61 -4.28
N GLY A 104 -18.35 -1.48 -5.40
CA GLY A 104 -18.84 -1.86 -6.73
C GLY A 104 -17.78 -2.16 -7.80
N TRP A 105 -16.50 -2.31 -7.42
CA TRP A 105 -15.45 -2.72 -8.36
C TRP A 105 -15.37 -4.25 -8.43
N GLU A 106 -15.88 -4.84 -9.51
CA GLU A 106 -15.51 -6.21 -9.89
C GLU A 106 -14.20 -6.19 -10.68
N PRO A 107 -13.20 -7.02 -10.32
CA PRO A 107 -12.02 -7.16 -11.14
C PRO A 107 -12.40 -7.72 -12.52
N PRO A 108 -11.74 -7.29 -13.61
CA PRO A 108 -11.97 -7.89 -14.93
C PRO A 108 -11.70 -9.40 -14.84
N ALA A 109 -12.63 -10.19 -15.38
CA ALA A 109 -12.49 -11.64 -15.47
C ALA A 109 -11.19 -11.97 -16.23
N ALA A 110 -10.42 -12.90 -15.66
CA ALA A 110 -9.16 -13.40 -16.21
C ALA A 110 -9.37 -14.20 -17.49
#